data_AF-A0A2A2FX46-F1
#
_entry.id   AF-A0A2A2FX46-F1
#
_cell.length_a   1.000
_cell.length_b   1.000
_cell.length_c   1.000
_cell.angle_alpha   90.00
_cell.angle_beta   90.00
_cell.angle_gamma   90.00
#
_symmetry.space_group_name_H-M   'P 1'
#
loop_
_entity.id
_entity.type
_entity.pdbx_description
1 polymer ?
#
loop_
_entity_poly.entity_id
_entity_poly.type
_entity_poly.pdbx_seq_one_letter_code
_entity_poly.pdbx_strand_id
1 'polypeptide(L)'
;MSHPIPPSDAENRAEHESLGEMFKSLSTNLSTLIQQEIALAKAETTQAVQEAKQSAKDTGKGAGMLAGAGVAGHFVLLFLALALMWGLSNLVGLAWSSVIVAVLWAVIAGILAAMGKKNLNEGKREMTEATQDPLPLTRETVSEIPDTVKPSKKENR
;
A
#
# COMPACT_ATOMS: atom_id res chain seq x y z
N MET A 1 -6.85 53.65 -36.68
CA MET A 1 -7.73 52.77 -37.47
C MET A 1 -8.24 51.69 -36.52
N SER A 2 -9.47 51.78 -36.03
CA SER A 2 -10.08 50.81 -35.12
C SER A 2 -10.65 49.64 -35.93
N HIS A 3 -10.10 48.44 -35.69
CA HIS A 3 -10.56 47.20 -36.31
C HIS A 3 -11.86 46.75 -35.61
N PRO A 4 -12.99 46.53 -36.31
CA PRO A 4 -14.16 45.93 -35.69
C PRO A 4 -13.83 44.48 -35.32
N ILE A 5 -14.02 44.12 -34.04
CA ILE A 5 -13.91 42.73 -33.60
C ILE A 5 -15.11 41.98 -34.22
N PRO A 6 -14.89 40.87 -34.94
CA PRO A 6 -15.99 40.07 -35.44
C PRO A 6 -16.82 39.54 -34.25
N PRO A 7 -18.16 39.53 -34.36
CA PRO A 7 -19.03 39.10 -33.28
C PRO A 7 -18.67 37.68 -32.84
N SER A 8 -18.61 37.47 -31.53
CA SER A 8 -18.29 36.15 -30.98
C SER A 8 -19.36 35.11 -31.31
N ASP A 9 -19.04 33.82 -31.29
CA ASP A 9 -20.02 32.74 -31.52
C ASP A 9 -21.20 32.79 -30.54
N ALA A 10 -20.99 33.36 -29.34
CA ALA A 10 -22.05 33.59 -28.36
C ALA A 10 -22.99 34.74 -28.77
N GLU A 11 -22.45 35.75 -29.45
CA GLU A 11 -23.15 36.97 -29.88
C GLU A 11 -23.98 36.70 -31.14
N ASN A 12 -23.40 36.00 -32.13
CA ASN A 12 -24.15 35.48 -33.27
C ASN A 12 -25.31 34.56 -32.83
N ARG A 13 -25.09 33.74 -31.80
CA ARG A 13 -26.10 32.83 -31.29
C ARG A 13 -27.20 33.57 -30.52
N ALA A 14 -26.87 34.64 -29.80
CA ALA A 14 -27.86 35.50 -29.15
C ALA A 14 -28.72 36.29 -30.13
N GLU A 15 -28.17 36.63 -31.32
CA GLU A 15 -28.93 37.29 -32.39
C GLU A 15 -29.82 36.33 -33.20
N HIS A 16 -29.45 35.05 -33.31
CA HIS A 16 -30.12 34.08 -34.19
C HIS A 16 -30.89 32.96 -33.49
N GLU A 17 -30.57 32.60 -32.24
CA GLU A 17 -31.31 31.58 -31.46
C GLU A 17 -32.35 32.23 -30.56
N SER A 18 -33.49 31.55 -30.42
CA SER A 18 -34.47 31.92 -29.41
C SER A 18 -33.92 31.69 -27.99
N LEU A 19 -34.42 32.43 -27.01
CA LEU A 19 -34.07 32.21 -25.59
C LEU A 19 -34.30 30.75 -25.13
N GLY A 20 -35.27 30.07 -25.76
CA GLY A 20 -35.52 28.63 -25.53
C GLY A 20 -34.42 27.72 -26.06
N GLU A 21 -33.79 28.05 -27.19
CA GLU A 21 -32.66 27.33 -27.76
C GLU A 21 -31.38 27.55 -26.95
N MET A 22 -31.11 28.79 -26.51
CA MET A 22 -29.96 29.07 -25.63
C MET A 22 -30.06 28.32 -24.30
N PHE A 23 -31.26 28.26 -23.70
CA PHE A 23 -31.50 27.50 -22.47
C PHE A 23 -31.35 25.99 -22.69
N LYS A 24 -31.86 25.47 -23.82
CA LYS A 24 -31.70 24.06 -24.21
C LYS A 24 -30.23 23.71 -24.43
N SER A 25 -29.46 24.59 -25.07
CA SER A 25 -28.03 24.44 -25.31
C SER A 25 -27.24 24.44 -24.00
N LEU A 26 -27.53 25.39 -23.10
CA LEU A 26 -26.92 25.46 -21.77
C LEU A 26 -27.23 24.22 -20.93
N SER A 27 -28.49 23.77 -20.89
CA SER A 27 -28.90 22.55 -20.19
C SER A 27 -28.18 21.31 -20.74
N THR A 28 -27.96 21.24 -22.05
CA THR A 28 -27.24 20.14 -22.71
C THR A 28 -25.74 20.17 -22.36
N ASN A 29 -25.12 21.35 -22.35
CA ASN A 29 -23.71 21.51 -22.00
C ASN A 29 -23.45 21.19 -20.51
N LEU A 30 -24.33 21.61 -19.60
CA LEU A 30 -24.25 21.20 -18.18
C LEU A 30 -24.40 19.69 -18.00
N SER A 31 -25.36 19.06 -18.70
CA SER A 31 -25.53 17.61 -18.69
C SER A 31 -24.28 16.88 -19.19
N THR A 32 -23.62 17.43 -20.21
CA THR A 32 -22.38 16.89 -20.76
C THR A 32 -21.21 17.00 -19.78
N LEU A 33 -21.06 18.14 -19.08
CA LEU A 33 -20.04 18.32 -18.05
C LEU A 33 -20.22 17.34 -16.88
N ILE A 34 -21.44 17.17 -16.39
CA ILE A 34 -21.73 16.22 -15.30
C ILE A 34 -21.36 14.78 -15.74
N GLN A 35 -21.70 14.40 -16.97
CA GLN A 35 -21.28 13.10 -17.49
C GLN A 35 -19.77 12.96 -17.64
N GLN A 36 -19.07 14.04 -18.01
CA GLN A 36 -17.61 14.07 -18.10
C GLN A 36 -16.94 13.96 -16.73
N GLU A 37 -17.45 14.63 -15.70
CA GLU A 37 -16.93 14.49 -14.33
C GLU A 37 -17.13 13.07 -13.80
N ILE A 38 -18.28 12.46 -14.06
CA ILE A 38 -18.53 11.05 -13.70
C ILE A 38 -17.59 10.13 -14.49
N ALA A 39 -17.39 10.38 -15.77
CA ALA A 39 -16.48 9.60 -16.60
C ALA A 39 -15.02 9.73 -16.13
N LEU A 40 -14.61 10.94 -15.72
CA LEU A 40 -13.27 11.22 -15.20
C LEU A 40 -13.05 10.56 -13.84
N ALA A 41 -14.00 10.70 -12.91
CA ALA A 41 -13.94 10.02 -11.61
C ALA A 41 -13.91 8.49 -11.77
N LYS A 42 -14.65 7.95 -12.75
CA LYS A 42 -14.59 6.51 -13.07
C LYS A 42 -13.25 6.10 -13.69
N ALA A 43 -12.64 6.95 -14.50
CA ALA A 43 -11.32 6.70 -15.06
C ALA A 43 -10.24 6.70 -13.98
N GLU A 44 -10.26 7.69 -13.09
CA GLU A 44 -9.31 7.80 -11.98
C GLU A 44 -9.42 6.61 -11.01
N THR A 45 -10.64 6.21 -10.64
CA THR A 45 -10.84 5.01 -9.82
C THR A 45 -10.36 3.74 -10.52
N THR A 46 -10.57 3.61 -11.82
CA THR A 46 -10.06 2.48 -12.60
C THR A 46 -8.53 2.47 -12.64
N GLN A 47 -7.90 3.64 -12.81
CA GLN A 47 -6.45 3.79 -12.78
C GLN A 47 -5.89 3.43 -11.40
N ALA A 48 -6.47 3.95 -10.32
CA ALA A 48 -6.06 3.66 -8.95
C ALA A 48 -6.17 2.15 -8.64
N VAL A 49 -7.26 1.50 -9.08
CA VAL A 49 -7.43 0.05 -8.93
C VAL A 49 -6.40 -0.73 -9.75
N GLN A 50 -6.05 -0.27 -10.95
CA GLN A 50 -5.02 -0.91 -11.77
C GLN A 50 -3.62 -0.78 -11.17
N GLU A 51 -3.26 0.40 -10.67
CA GLU A 51 -1.98 0.63 -9.97
C GLU A 51 -1.89 -0.23 -8.71
N ALA A 52 -2.95 -0.26 -7.90
CA ALA A 52 -3.02 -1.13 -6.72
C ALA A 52 -2.88 -2.61 -7.09
N LYS A 53 -3.52 -3.06 -8.17
CA LYS A 53 -3.43 -4.44 -8.65
C LYS A 53 -2.02 -4.78 -9.15
N GLN A 54 -1.38 -3.86 -9.86
CA GLN A 54 -0.02 -4.05 -10.36
C GLN A 54 0.98 -4.10 -9.19
N SER A 55 0.87 -3.16 -8.25
CA SER A 55 1.65 -3.14 -7.01
C SER A 55 1.46 -4.42 -6.19
N ALA A 56 0.22 -4.88 -6.02
CA ALA A 56 -0.10 -6.13 -5.33
C ALA A 56 0.46 -7.35 -6.06
N LYS A 57 0.46 -7.36 -7.41
CA LYS A 57 1.01 -8.46 -8.21
C LYS A 57 2.54 -8.52 -8.09
N ASP A 58 3.22 -7.39 -8.18
CA ASP A 58 4.67 -7.33 -8.11
C ASP A 58 5.16 -7.64 -6.69
N THR A 59 4.51 -7.05 -5.68
CA THR A 59 4.74 -7.38 -4.27
C THR A 59 4.44 -8.85 -3.99
N GLY A 60 3.31 -9.37 -4.49
CA GLY A 60 2.90 -10.76 -4.31
C GLY A 60 3.86 -11.75 -4.98
N LYS A 61 4.37 -11.42 -6.18
CA LYS A 61 5.39 -12.21 -6.87
C LYS A 61 6.70 -12.21 -6.08
N GLY A 62 7.15 -11.05 -5.60
CA GLY A 62 8.35 -10.94 -4.77
C GLY A 62 8.25 -11.76 -3.48
N ALA A 63 7.14 -11.60 -2.75
CA ALA A 63 6.86 -12.37 -1.54
C ALA A 63 6.80 -13.88 -1.82
N GLY A 64 6.15 -14.29 -2.92
CA GLY A 64 6.09 -15.69 -3.35
C GLY A 64 7.46 -16.26 -3.71
N MET A 65 8.30 -15.50 -4.42
CA MET A 65 9.67 -15.91 -4.75
C MET A 65 10.54 -16.06 -3.50
N LEU A 66 10.43 -15.14 -2.53
CA LEU A 66 11.16 -15.23 -1.27
C LEU A 66 10.69 -16.42 -0.42
N ALA A 67 9.38 -16.66 -0.34
CA ALA A 67 8.84 -17.85 0.33
C ALA A 67 9.34 -19.14 -0.33
N GLY A 68 9.29 -19.21 -1.67
CA GLY A 68 9.82 -20.33 -2.44
C GLY A 68 11.32 -20.54 -2.24
N ALA A 69 12.11 -19.45 -2.21
CA ALA A 69 13.54 -19.50 -1.91
C ALA A 69 13.83 -20.01 -0.50
N GLY A 70 13.00 -19.65 0.49
CA GLY A 70 13.08 -20.19 1.84
C GLY A 70 12.88 -21.71 1.87
N VAL A 71 11.85 -22.22 1.19
CA VAL A 71 11.59 -23.66 1.10
C VAL A 71 12.70 -24.39 0.34
N ALA A 72 13.13 -23.86 -0.81
CA ALA A 72 14.21 -24.44 -1.59
C ALA A 72 15.53 -24.46 -0.80
N GLY A 73 15.86 -23.35 -0.11
CA GLY A 73 17.01 -23.26 0.77
C GLY A 73 16.96 -24.29 1.91
N HIS A 74 15.79 -24.53 2.50
CA HIS A 74 15.61 -25.57 3.50
C HIS A 74 15.93 -26.98 2.95
N PHE A 75 15.47 -27.31 1.75
CA PHE A 75 15.81 -28.59 1.10
C PHE A 75 17.30 -28.70 0.78
N VAL A 76 17.95 -27.63 0.30
CA VAL A 76 19.40 -27.63 0.06
C VAL A 76 20.15 -27.95 1.36
N LEU A 77 19.75 -27.34 2.46
CA LEU A 77 20.36 -27.60 3.76
C LEU A 77 20.11 -29.05 4.25
N LEU A 78 18.92 -29.60 4.02
CA LEU A 78 18.62 -31.01 4.32
C LEU A 78 19.51 -31.96 3.51
N PHE A 79 19.66 -31.72 2.21
CA PHE A 79 20.53 -32.55 1.37
C PHE A 79 22.01 -32.39 1.75
N LEU A 80 22.47 -31.20 2.12
CA LEU A 80 23.81 -30.99 2.68
C LEU A 80 24.01 -31.76 3.98
N ALA A 81 23.01 -31.77 4.87
CA ALA A 81 23.07 -32.52 6.12
C ALA A 81 23.20 -34.03 5.87
N LEU A 82 22.43 -34.58 4.93
CA LEU A 82 22.54 -35.97 4.52
C LEU A 82 23.90 -36.25 3.87
N ALA A 83 24.34 -35.42 2.95
CA ALA A 83 25.64 -35.56 2.29
C ALA A 83 26.79 -35.54 3.30
N LEU A 84 26.75 -34.65 4.29
CA LEU A 84 27.69 -34.63 5.41
C LEU A 84 27.62 -35.91 6.23
N MET A 85 26.42 -36.37 6.58
CA MET A 85 26.24 -37.59 7.38
C MET A 85 26.80 -38.82 6.66
N TRP A 86 26.54 -38.97 5.36
CA TRP A 86 27.08 -40.05 4.53
C TRP A 86 28.58 -39.89 4.25
N GLY A 87 29.06 -38.65 4.08
CA GLY A 87 30.48 -38.37 3.88
C GLY A 87 31.30 -38.73 5.12
N LEU A 88 30.84 -38.33 6.30
CA LEU A 88 31.48 -38.64 7.59
C LEU A 88 31.31 -40.10 8.00
N SER A 89 30.30 -40.82 7.48
CA SER A 89 30.05 -42.19 7.90
C SER A 89 31.23 -43.12 7.63
N ASN A 90 32.02 -42.84 6.58
CA ASN A 90 33.21 -43.61 6.25
C ASN A 90 34.36 -43.43 7.26
N LEU A 91 34.36 -42.34 8.03
CA LEU A 91 35.42 -42.02 9.00
C LEU A 91 35.05 -42.43 10.42
N VAL A 92 33.83 -42.11 10.86
CA VAL A 92 33.41 -42.26 12.27
C VAL A 92 32.18 -43.15 12.46
N GLY A 93 31.63 -43.70 11.37
CA GLY A 93 30.39 -44.47 11.39
C GLY A 93 29.13 -43.61 11.35
N LEU A 94 28.03 -44.20 10.87
CA LEU A 94 26.79 -43.48 10.60
C LEU A 94 26.16 -42.87 11.86
N ALA A 95 26.23 -43.60 12.99
CA ALA A 95 25.67 -43.15 14.27
C ALA A 95 26.38 -41.91 14.82
N TRP A 96 27.72 -41.85 14.78
CA TRP A 96 28.45 -40.67 15.25
C TRP A 96 28.37 -39.51 14.26
N SER A 97 28.26 -39.81 12.96
CA SER A 97 28.06 -38.79 11.92
C SER A 97 26.74 -38.04 12.12
N SER A 98 25.65 -38.74 12.46
CA SER A 98 24.36 -38.10 12.71
C SER A 98 24.39 -37.21 13.95
N VAL A 99 25.11 -37.59 15.01
CA VAL A 99 25.30 -36.78 16.22
C VAL A 99 26.06 -35.49 15.89
N ILE A 100 27.16 -35.57 15.13
CA ILE A 100 27.95 -34.39 14.74
C ILE A 100 27.09 -33.43 13.92
N VAL A 101 26.34 -33.94 12.93
CA VAL A 101 25.45 -33.13 12.10
C VAL A 101 24.33 -32.51 12.94
N ALA A 102 23.78 -33.24 13.91
CA ALA A 102 22.75 -32.73 14.82
C ALA A 102 23.28 -31.58 15.69
N VAL A 103 24.49 -31.69 16.24
CA VAL A 103 25.12 -30.62 17.02
C VAL A 103 25.37 -29.39 16.16
N LEU A 104 25.86 -29.57 14.93
CA LEU A 104 26.05 -28.47 13.97
C LEU A 104 24.73 -27.73 13.70
N TRP A 105 23.64 -28.46 13.49
CA TRP A 105 22.32 -27.89 13.33
C TRP A 105 21.78 -27.19 14.57
N ALA A 106 22.04 -27.73 15.76
CA ALA A 106 21.65 -27.09 17.02
C ALA A 106 22.35 -25.73 17.19
N VAL A 107 23.63 -25.62 16.81
CA VAL A 107 24.36 -24.34 16.83
C VAL A 107 23.76 -23.36 15.83
N ILE A 108 23.53 -23.77 14.58
CA ILE A 108 22.90 -22.92 13.56
C ILE A 108 21.52 -22.44 14.03
N ALA A 109 20.68 -23.35 14.53
CA ALA A 109 19.36 -23.02 15.04
C ALA A 109 19.42 -22.04 16.23
N GLY A 110 20.38 -22.22 17.14
CA GLY A 110 20.62 -21.29 18.25
C GLY A 110 20.96 -19.88 17.77
N ILE A 111 21.85 -19.75 16.78
CA ILE A 111 22.22 -18.45 16.18
C ILE A 111 21.01 -17.81 15.50
N LEU A 112 20.30 -18.56 14.66
CA LEU A 112 19.10 -18.07 13.96
C LEU A 112 18.01 -17.64 14.94
N ALA A 113 17.78 -18.38 16.01
CA ALA A 113 16.82 -18.02 17.05
C ALA A 113 17.25 -16.73 17.79
N ALA A 114 18.54 -16.56 18.08
CA ALA A 114 19.06 -15.35 18.70
C ALA A 114 18.90 -14.12 17.78
N MET A 115 19.25 -14.25 16.49
CA MET A 115 19.08 -13.19 15.50
C MET A 115 17.60 -12.86 15.27
N GLY A 116 16.75 -13.88 15.15
CA GLY A 116 15.30 -13.71 15.00
C GLY A 116 14.70 -12.97 16.19
N LYS A 117 15.08 -13.33 17.42
CA LYS A 117 14.65 -12.59 18.63
C LYS A 117 15.12 -11.14 18.61
N LYS A 118 16.36 -10.86 18.20
CA LYS A 118 16.88 -9.49 18.09
C LYS A 118 16.06 -8.66 17.11
N ASN A 119 15.86 -9.17 15.89
CA ASN A 119 15.13 -8.46 14.84
C ASN A 119 13.65 -8.24 15.21
N LEU A 120 13.00 -9.21 15.86
CA LEU A 120 11.63 -9.05 16.36
C LEU A 120 11.52 -8.01 17.46
N ASN A 121 12.51 -7.93 18.34
CA ASN A 121 12.54 -6.94 19.41
C ASN A 121 12.78 -5.52 18.86
N GLU A 122 13.65 -5.37 17.87
CA GLU A 122 13.88 -4.10 17.17
C GLU A 122 12.62 -3.63 16.44
N GLY A 123 11.99 -4.49 15.64
CA GLY A 123 10.74 -4.13 14.94
C GLY A 123 9.57 -3.84 15.89
N LYS A 124 9.48 -4.54 17.03
CA LYS A 124 8.51 -4.20 18.09
C LYS A 124 8.79 -2.83 18.70
N ARG A 125 10.07 -2.47 18.89
CA ARG A 125 10.46 -1.16 19.43
C ARG A 125 10.13 -0.04 18.46
N GLU A 126 10.44 -0.20 17.18
CA GLU A 126 10.09 0.77 16.13
C GLU A 126 8.57 0.98 16.01
N MET A 127 7.77 -0.09 16.05
CA MET A 127 6.31 0.04 16.09
C MET A 127 5.79 0.72 17.36
N THR A 128 6.42 0.46 18.51
CA THR A 128 6.03 1.08 19.79
C THR A 128 6.38 2.57 19.79
N GLU A 129 7.56 2.95 19.28
CA GLU A 129 7.98 4.35 19.11
C GLU A 129 7.09 5.10 18.11
N ALA A 130 6.75 4.48 16.97
CA ALA A 130 5.81 5.05 16.00
C ALA A 130 4.37 5.19 16.53
N THR A 131 3.99 4.41 17.55
CA THR A 131 2.69 4.51 18.23
C THR A 131 2.73 5.54 19.37
N GLN A 132 3.91 5.82 19.93
CA GLN A 132 4.09 6.69 21.10
C GLN A 132 4.42 8.14 20.72
N ASP A 133 4.99 8.36 19.54
CA ASP A 133 5.18 9.69 18.94
C ASP A 133 4.08 9.94 17.90
N PRO A 134 2.92 10.55 18.28
CA PRO A 134 1.93 10.93 17.29
C PRO A 134 2.59 11.94 16.36
N LEU A 135 2.66 11.58 15.06
CA LEU A 135 3.11 12.45 13.98
C LEU A 135 2.69 13.91 14.28
N PRO A 136 3.59 14.90 14.19
CA PRO A 136 3.29 16.29 14.60
C PRO A 136 2.02 16.87 13.94
N LEU A 137 1.65 16.35 12.76
CA LEU A 137 0.41 16.64 12.04
C LEU A 137 -0.88 16.29 12.83
N THR A 138 -0.86 15.23 13.65
CA THR A 138 -2.00 14.80 14.46
C THR A 138 -2.14 15.61 15.75
N ARG A 139 -1.04 16.18 16.29
CA ARG A 139 -1.12 17.10 17.44
C ARG A 139 -1.68 18.47 17.08
N GLU A 140 -1.38 18.97 15.88
CA GLU A 140 -1.99 20.20 15.39
C GLU A 140 -3.49 20.00 15.09
N THR A 141 -3.86 18.90 14.45
CA THR A 141 -5.28 18.62 14.11
C THR A 141 -6.16 18.41 15.36
N VAL A 142 -5.61 17.84 16.44
CA VAL A 142 -6.33 17.69 17.73
C VAL A 142 -6.37 18.99 18.52
N SER A 143 -5.39 19.88 18.35
CA SER A 143 -5.39 21.22 18.99
C SER A 143 -6.31 22.21 18.28
N GLU A 144 -6.72 21.91 17.04
CA GLU A 144 -7.60 22.77 16.24
C GLU A 144 -9.08 22.42 16.36
N ILE A 145 -9.46 21.37 17.11
CA ILE A 145 -10.87 21.08 17.39
C ILE A 145 -11.37 22.14 18.38
N PRO A 146 -12.19 23.13 17.93
CA PRO A 146 -12.65 24.17 18.82
C PRO A 146 -13.60 23.57 19.86
N ASP A 147 -13.52 24.10 21.07
CA ASP A 147 -14.28 23.69 22.27
C ASP A 147 -15.81 23.94 22.14
N THR A 148 -16.31 24.16 20.91
CA THR A 148 -17.69 24.46 20.52
C THR A 148 -18.53 23.20 20.26
N VAL A 149 -17.95 22.00 20.28
CA VAL A 149 -18.69 20.72 20.31
C VAL A 149 -18.89 20.23 21.75
N LYS A 150 -19.13 21.16 22.70
CA LYS A 150 -19.83 20.83 23.94
C LYS A 150 -21.32 20.94 23.65
N PRO A 151 -22.09 19.83 23.57
CA PRO A 151 -23.54 19.93 23.54
C PRO A 151 -23.96 20.62 24.83
N SER A 152 -24.48 21.84 24.70
CA SER A 152 -25.07 22.56 25.81
C SER A 152 -26.16 21.68 26.41
N LYS A 153 -25.92 21.26 27.66
CA LYS A 153 -26.87 20.52 28.45
C LYS A 153 -28.08 21.43 28.63
N LYS A 154 -29.13 21.14 27.88
CA LYS A 154 -30.43 21.82 27.94
C LYS A 154 -30.86 21.97 29.39
N GLU A 155 -30.98 23.23 29.75
CA GLU A 155 -31.89 23.85 30.70
C GLU A 155 -33.13 23.00 31.02
N ASN A 156 -33.26 22.65 32.29
CA ASN A 156 -34.48 22.17 32.90
C ASN A 156 -34.51 22.63 34.37
N ARG A 157 -35.09 23.82 34.59
CA ARG A 157 -35.79 24.16 35.82
C ARG A 157 -36.89 25.18 35.56
#